data_AF-A0A7C2W259-F1
#
_entry.id   AF-A0A7C2W259-F1
#
_cell.length_a   1.000
_cell.length_b   1.000
_cell.length_c   1.000
_cell.angle_alpha   90.00
_cell.angle_beta   90.00
_cell.angle_gamma   90.00
#
_symmetry.space_group_name_H-M   'P 1'
#
loop_
_entity.id
_entity.type
_entity.pdbx_description
1 polymer ?
#
loop_
_entity_poly.entity_id
_entity_poly.type
_entity_poly.pdbx_seq_one_letter_code
_entity_poly.pdbx_strand_id
1 'polypeptide(L)'
;MKAYGPYLVRVCHIDGAWRQVNRIILQKGVPLTTEDKKQETLETIGCVIHLTNWRSGPPLPRGYIGMDLKTLQESYIPQYITSERGGHTYTYGWCARKRFQVDQVKQAKEKLKEDRVALIQLWNPVSDIENANPPCINMILFHRVADVVHVIVYIRSNDMARAYPDDVAGINRVFLTEVASQFRGIRSIGTTTTISASAHIYKTSEEDVKLALEQNQTPTYTHERTNRIAGPIMLTATTPQSAIKRVRDAFQRYAEKQDDSTKYLYLTLRIEKAEPPPNPPESYYQLLQELEKYEGKSDEGERKQVNQIRYVTQKIKTAPQSRRIVVTVNNPKKREFINPLLIQFLPRLGENHMIAFYTNVELEQLPIEIQRAAAIQSHISKKSAIKPGMITLIITPLLQKM
;
A
#
# COMPACT_ATOMS: atom_id res chain seq x y z
N MET A 1 9.00 1.07 24.51
CA MET A 1 8.29 1.93 23.53
C MET A 1 7.01 1.24 23.10
N LYS A 2 5.87 1.94 23.09
CA LYS A 2 4.63 1.46 22.45
C LYS A 2 4.95 1.12 20.98
N ALA A 3 4.50 -0.02 20.47
CA ALA A 3 4.77 -0.41 19.09
C ALA A 3 4.18 0.64 18.12
N TYR A 4 5.02 1.25 17.29
CA TYR A 4 4.62 2.28 16.31
C TYR A 4 4.01 1.68 15.01
N GLY A 5 3.70 0.38 15.03
CA GLY A 5 3.30 -0.44 13.87
C GLY A 5 4.39 -1.44 13.46
N PRO A 6 4.19 -2.23 12.39
CA PRO A 6 2.96 -2.34 11.62
C PRO A 6 1.86 -3.09 12.39
N TYR A 7 0.62 -2.93 11.93
CA TYR A 7 -0.57 -3.59 12.48
C TYR A 7 -1.32 -4.32 11.38
N LEU A 8 -1.88 -5.49 11.70
CA LEU A 8 -2.73 -6.25 10.80
C LEU A 8 -4.17 -6.27 11.33
N VAL A 9 -5.09 -5.76 10.52
CA VAL A 9 -6.54 -5.74 10.77
C VAL A 9 -7.19 -6.71 9.79
N ARG A 10 -7.89 -7.73 10.30
CA ARG A 10 -8.63 -8.70 9.48
C ARG A 10 -10.10 -8.68 9.86
N VAL A 11 -10.94 -8.30 8.92
CA VAL A 11 -12.37 -8.08 9.11
C VAL A 11 -13.11 -8.42 7.82
N CYS A 12 -14.44 -8.50 7.89
CA CYS A 12 -15.22 -8.81 6.70
C CYS A 12 -15.39 -7.59 5.78
N HIS A 13 -15.73 -6.44 6.36
CA HIS A 13 -16.20 -5.26 5.61
C HIS A 13 -15.69 -3.92 6.18
N ILE A 14 -16.02 -2.83 5.50
CA ILE A 14 -15.48 -1.48 5.72
C ILE A 14 -15.77 -0.95 7.14
N ASP A 15 -17.00 -1.13 7.68
CA ASP A 15 -17.35 -0.70 9.05
C ASP A 15 -16.43 -1.34 10.12
N GLY A 16 -16.17 -2.65 10.01
CA GLY A 16 -15.27 -3.35 10.93
C GLY A 16 -13.84 -2.83 10.85
N ALA A 17 -13.36 -2.57 9.63
CA ALA A 17 -12.02 -2.04 9.40
C ALA A 17 -11.86 -0.65 10.02
N TRP A 18 -12.78 0.26 9.69
CA TRP A 18 -12.77 1.63 10.20
C TRP A 18 -12.78 1.66 11.72
N ARG A 19 -13.64 0.88 12.38
CA ARG A 19 -13.69 0.82 13.84
C ARG A 19 -12.38 0.29 14.44
N GLN A 20 -11.88 -0.82 13.92
CA GLN A 20 -10.71 -1.48 14.49
C GLN A 20 -9.45 -0.63 14.30
N VAL A 21 -9.23 -0.05 13.12
CA VAL A 21 -8.05 0.77 12.86
C VAL A 21 -8.08 2.09 13.65
N ASN A 22 -9.23 2.76 13.74
CA ASN A 22 -9.33 4.00 14.52
C ASN A 22 -9.09 3.74 16.02
N ARG A 23 -9.59 2.63 16.59
CA ARG A 23 -9.27 2.23 17.98
C ARG A 23 -7.77 2.00 18.17
N ILE A 24 -7.11 1.31 17.23
CA ILE A 24 -5.66 1.08 17.28
C ILE A 24 -4.91 2.41 17.31
N ILE A 25 -5.25 3.37 16.43
CA ILE A 25 -4.59 4.66 16.36
C ILE A 25 -4.84 5.50 17.61
N LEU A 26 -6.07 5.56 18.12
CA LEU A 26 -6.38 6.30 19.35
C LEU A 26 -5.61 5.75 20.57
N GLN A 27 -5.40 4.44 20.65
CA GLN A 27 -4.72 3.80 21.79
C GLN A 27 -3.19 3.80 21.68
N LYS A 28 -2.67 3.60 20.46
CA LYS A 28 -1.27 3.27 20.21
C LYS A 28 -0.56 4.21 19.23
N GLY A 29 -1.30 5.12 18.59
CA GLY A 29 -0.75 6.10 17.66
C GLY A 29 0.22 7.05 18.37
N VAL A 30 1.19 7.55 17.61
CA VAL A 30 2.17 8.53 18.07
C VAL A 30 1.77 9.90 17.54
N PRO A 31 1.79 10.95 18.37
CA PRO A 31 1.51 12.31 17.93
C PRO A 31 2.59 12.80 16.96
N LEU A 32 2.15 13.35 15.83
CA LEU A 32 3.01 13.93 14.80
C LEU A 32 2.32 15.15 14.18
N THR A 33 3.14 16.04 13.63
CA THR A 33 2.68 17.19 12.88
C THR A 33 2.89 16.94 11.39
N THR A 34 1.89 17.25 10.58
CA THR A 34 2.01 17.12 9.12
C THR A 34 3.00 18.15 8.57
N GLU A 35 3.74 17.75 7.53
CA GLU A 35 4.69 18.67 6.89
C GLU A 35 3.94 19.89 6.28
N ASP A 36 2.77 19.62 5.72
CA ASP A 36 1.82 20.53 5.11
C ASP A 36 0.80 21.03 6.12
N LYS A 37 0.43 22.32 6.06
CA LYS A 37 -0.58 22.95 6.94
C LYS A 37 -0.34 22.83 8.46
N LYS A 38 0.72 22.16 8.90
CA LYS A 38 1.13 21.97 10.30
C LYS A 38 0.02 21.41 11.21
N GLN A 39 -0.76 20.46 10.70
CA GLN A 39 -1.86 19.86 11.44
C GLN A 39 -1.35 18.74 12.35
N GLU A 40 -1.90 18.64 13.55
CA GLU A 40 -1.59 17.56 14.48
C GLU A 40 -2.36 16.28 14.13
N THR A 41 -1.69 15.14 14.30
CA THR A 41 -2.22 13.81 13.99
C THR A 41 -1.74 12.78 15.00
N LEU A 42 -2.53 11.73 15.22
CA LEU A 42 -2.06 10.47 15.79
C LEU A 42 -1.80 9.50 14.64
N GLU A 43 -0.59 8.92 14.58
CA GLU A 43 -0.15 8.09 13.44
C GLU A 43 0.35 6.72 13.89
N THR A 44 0.10 5.71 13.07
CA THR A 44 0.84 4.44 13.04
C THR A 44 1.37 4.18 11.62
N ILE A 45 2.49 3.48 11.52
CA ILE A 45 3.06 3.13 10.20
C ILE A 45 2.78 1.69 9.79
N GLY A 46 2.61 1.45 8.49
CA GLY A 46 2.43 0.11 7.92
C GLY A 46 1.19 -0.64 8.39
N CYS A 47 0.04 0.03 8.50
CA CYS A 47 -1.21 -0.64 8.84
C CYS A 47 -1.74 -1.41 7.61
N VAL A 48 -1.84 -2.73 7.73
CA VAL A 48 -2.38 -3.62 6.71
C VAL A 48 -3.80 -4.01 7.12
N ILE A 49 -4.78 -3.69 6.28
CA ILE A 49 -6.18 -4.00 6.52
C ILE A 49 -6.67 -4.94 5.43
N HIS A 50 -7.23 -6.07 5.83
CA HIS A 50 -7.73 -7.09 4.92
C HIS A 50 -9.22 -7.31 5.12
N LEU A 51 -9.98 -7.04 4.07
CA LEU A 51 -11.41 -7.27 3.95
C LEU A 51 -11.66 -8.59 3.22
N THR A 52 -12.22 -9.57 3.93
CA THR A 52 -12.51 -10.88 3.34
C THR A 52 -13.73 -10.85 2.40
N ASN A 53 -14.72 -10.00 2.68
CA ASN A 53 -15.92 -9.83 1.87
C ASN A 53 -16.50 -8.43 2.07
N TRP A 54 -15.98 -7.44 1.33
CA TRP A 54 -16.36 -6.03 1.50
C TRP A 54 -17.87 -5.79 1.31
N ARG A 55 -18.57 -6.66 0.56
CA ARG A 55 -20.01 -6.58 0.27
C ARG A 55 -20.91 -7.06 1.40
N SER A 56 -20.36 -7.73 2.41
CA SER A 56 -21.12 -8.29 3.54
C SER A 56 -21.61 -7.24 4.55
N GLY A 57 -21.12 -6.01 4.47
CA GLY A 57 -21.46 -4.94 5.41
C GLY A 57 -21.98 -3.68 4.71
N PRO A 58 -22.29 -2.64 5.49
CA PRO A 58 -22.74 -1.37 4.93
C PRO A 58 -21.64 -0.74 4.08
N PRO A 59 -22.01 0.05 3.05
CA PRO A 59 -21.04 0.69 2.16
C PRO A 59 -20.17 1.74 2.86
N LEU A 60 -20.65 2.29 3.96
CA LEU A 60 -19.94 3.21 4.84
C LEU A 60 -20.13 2.76 6.31
N PRO A 61 -19.19 3.09 7.20
CA PRO A 61 -19.34 2.81 8.63
C PRO A 61 -20.59 3.46 9.22
N ARG A 62 -21.18 2.83 10.25
CA ARG A 62 -22.26 3.48 11.01
C ARG A 62 -21.69 4.60 11.89
N GLY A 63 -22.33 5.76 11.88
CA GLY A 63 -21.78 6.96 12.52
C GLY A 63 -20.49 7.45 11.86
N TYR A 64 -20.29 7.15 10.57
CA TYR A 64 -19.16 7.66 9.81
C TYR A 64 -19.19 9.18 9.76
N ILE A 65 -18.04 9.79 10.02
CA ILE A 65 -17.87 11.24 10.13
C ILE A 65 -17.27 11.87 8.86
N GLY A 66 -17.12 11.08 7.80
CA GLY A 66 -16.71 11.54 6.47
C GLY A 66 -17.91 11.84 5.58
N MET A 67 -17.80 11.53 4.29
CA MET A 67 -18.88 11.77 3.34
C MET A 67 -20.11 10.91 3.64
N ASP A 68 -21.31 11.46 3.40
CA ASP A 68 -22.53 10.66 3.42
C ASP A 68 -22.64 9.78 2.16
N LEU A 69 -23.56 8.80 2.19
CA LEU A 69 -23.72 7.84 1.11
C LEU A 69 -24.10 8.51 -0.22
N LYS A 70 -24.91 9.57 -0.18
CA LYS A 70 -25.35 10.31 -1.36
C LYS A 70 -24.16 11.00 -2.03
N THR A 71 -23.37 11.74 -1.27
CA THR A 71 -22.17 12.44 -1.72
C THR A 71 -21.13 11.45 -2.26
N LEU A 72 -20.94 10.33 -1.57
CA LEU A 72 -20.08 9.25 -2.03
C LEU A 72 -20.51 8.76 -3.42
N GLN A 73 -21.80 8.49 -3.62
CA GLN A 73 -22.35 7.95 -4.86
C GLN A 73 -22.37 8.96 -6.01
N GLU A 74 -22.79 10.19 -5.74
CA GLU A 74 -23.04 11.22 -6.76
C GLU A 74 -21.78 12.01 -7.12
N SER A 75 -20.79 12.11 -6.23
CA SER A 75 -19.63 12.98 -6.43
C SER A 75 -18.28 12.27 -6.35
N TYR A 76 -18.09 11.37 -5.39
CA TYR A 76 -16.77 10.78 -5.16
C TYR A 76 -16.50 9.53 -6.03
N ILE A 77 -17.42 8.57 -6.07
CA ILE A 77 -17.31 7.37 -6.94
C ILE A 77 -17.13 7.73 -8.42
N PRO A 78 -17.83 8.74 -9.00
CA PRO A 78 -17.59 9.16 -10.37
C PRO A 78 -16.13 9.54 -10.66
N GLN A 79 -15.38 10.06 -9.69
CA GLN A 79 -13.96 10.40 -9.84
C GLN A 79 -13.05 9.17 -10.01
N TYR A 80 -13.51 7.96 -9.66
CA TYR A 80 -12.82 6.70 -9.97
C TYR A 80 -13.14 6.19 -11.37
N ILE A 81 -14.29 6.58 -11.92
CA ILE A 81 -14.79 6.12 -13.23
C ILE A 81 -14.19 6.99 -14.33
N THR A 82 -14.33 8.31 -14.21
CA THR A 82 -13.98 9.26 -15.28
C THR A 82 -12.47 9.28 -15.56
N SER A 83 -12.11 9.35 -16.83
CA SER A 83 -10.74 9.63 -17.26
C SER A 83 -10.40 11.12 -17.17
N GLU A 84 -11.35 11.98 -16.85
CA GLU A 84 -11.15 13.43 -16.79
C GLU A 84 -10.76 13.89 -15.39
N ARG A 85 -9.76 14.78 -15.35
CA ARG A 85 -9.27 15.38 -14.11
C ARG A 85 -10.20 16.48 -13.59
N GLY A 86 -10.90 17.18 -14.49
CA GLY A 86 -11.72 18.35 -14.15
C GLY A 86 -10.90 19.44 -13.47
N GLY A 87 -11.51 20.17 -12.54
CA GLY A 87 -10.86 21.19 -11.70
C GLY A 87 -10.03 20.64 -10.53
N HIS A 88 -9.91 19.32 -10.38
CA HIS A 88 -9.15 18.72 -9.28
C HIS A 88 -7.64 18.68 -9.59
N THR A 89 -6.80 18.65 -8.55
CA THR A 89 -5.36 18.39 -8.74
C THR A 89 -5.12 17.00 -9.34
N TYR A 90 -5.94 16.02 -8.96
CA TYR A 90 -6.01 14.69 -9.55
C TYR A 90 -7.38 14.07 -9.26
N THR A 91 -7.75 13.08 -10.07
CA THR A 91 -8.81 12.10 -9.75
C THR A 91 -8.24 10.71 -9.97
N TYR A 92 -8.73 9.71 -9.23
CA TYR A 92 -8.18 8.37 -9.32
C TYR A 92 -8.45 7.69 -10.68
N GLY A 93 -9.61 7.98 -11.30
CA GLY A 93 -9.93 7.52 -12.64
C GLY A 93 -9.02 8.14 -13.70
N TRP A 94 -8.73 9.44 -13.64
CA TRP A 94 -7.76 10.07 -14.55
C TRP A 94 -6.35 9.49 -14.36
N CYS A 95 -5.90 9.32 -13.11
CA CYS A 95 -4.62 8.70 -12.80
C CYS A 95 -4.51 7.29 -13.40
N ALA A 96 -5.56 6.49 -13.29
CA ALA A 96 -5.58 5.12 -13.79
C ALA A 96 -5.71 5.05 -15.33
N ARG A 97 -6.47 5.95 -15.96
CA ARG A 97 -6.88 5.79 -17.37
C ARG A 97 -6.16 6.68 -18.38
N LYS A 98 -5.65 7.85 -17.96
CA LYS A 98 -5.19 8.90 -18.89
C LYS A 98 -3.86 9.54 -18.50
N ARG A 99 -3.55 9.68 -17.21
CA ARG A 99 -2.36 10.39 -16.70
C ARG A 99 -1.05 9.94 -17.37
N PHE A 100 -0.87 8.63 -17.51
CA PHE A 100 0.34 8.06 -18.12
C PHE A 100 0.23 7.86 -19.64
N GLN A 101 -0.77 8.46 -20.29
CA GLN A 101 -1.10 8.28 -21.72
C GLN A 101 -1.37 6.81 -22.06
N VAL A 102 -1.92 6.08 -21.09
CA VAL A 102 -2.28 4.68 -21.21
C VAL A 102 -3.44 4.37 -20.26
N ASP A 103 -4.40 3.58 -20.74
CA ASP A 103 -5.48 3.08 -19.91
C ASP A 103 -5.00 1.84 -19.14
N GLN A 104 -4.54 2.05 -17.92
CA GLN A 104 -3.99 0.99 -17.08
C GLN A 104 -5.08 0.02 -16.60
N VAL A 105 -6.35 0.45 -16.51
CA VAL A 105 -7.46 -0.44 -16.14
C VAL A 105 -7.70 -1.44 -17.27
N LYS A 106 -7.72 -0.96 -18.52
CA LYS A 106 -7.80 -1.83 -19.70
C LYS A 106 -6.58 -2.76 -19.79
N GLN A 107 -5.37 -2.24 -19.57
CA GLN A 107 -4.16 -3.08 -19.56
C GLN A 107 -4.21 -4.16 -18.48
N ALA A 108 -4.65 -3.82 -17.27
CA ALA A 108 -4.72 -4.75 -16.16
C ALA A 108 -5.68 -5.91 -16.47
N LYS A 109 -6.83 -5.59 -17.04
CA LYS A 109 -7.82 -6.54 -17.53
C LYS A 109 -7.22 -7.51 -18.55
N GLU A 110 -6.62 -7.00 -19.62
CA GLU A 110 -5.99 -7.83 -20.65
C GLU A 110 -4.83 -8.67 -20.09
N LYS A 111 -3.97 -8.06 -19.25
CA LYS A 111 -2.83 -8.76 -18.63
C LYS A 111 -3.29 -9.95 -17.79
N LEU A 112 -4.34 -9.80 -16.99
CA LEU A 112 -4.83 -10.89 -16.13
C LEU A 112 -5.46 -12.07 -16.87
N LYS A 113 -5.68 -12.00 -18.18
CA LYS A 113 -6.11 -13.19 -18.96
C LYS A 113 -5.00 -14.23 -19.02
N GLU A 114 -3.76 -13.77 -19.17
CA GLU A 114 -2.57 -14.59 -19.33
C GLU A 114 -1.77 -14.68 -18.03
N ASP A 115 -1.64 -13.55 -17.34
CA ASP A 115 -0.93 -13.44 -16.07
C ASP A 115 -1.86 -13.60 -14.86
N ARG A 116 -1.23 -13.74 -13.69
CA ARG A 116 -1.91 -13.78 -12.38
C ARG A 116 -1.92 -12.42 -11.71
N VAL A 117 -1.07 -11.49 -12.17
CA VAL A 117 -0.89 -10.20 -11.52
C VAL A 117 -0.94 -9.08 -12.55
N ALA A 118 -1.64 -8.01 -12.19
CA ALA A 118 -1.61 -6.75 -12.93
C ALA A 118 -1.48 -5.56 -11.98
N LEU A 119 -0.93 -4.47 -12.49
CA LEU A 119 -0.59 -3.28 -11.73
C LEU A 119 -1.22 -2.04 -12.36
N ILE A 120 -1.71 -1.15 -11.51
CA ILE A 120 -2.01 0.24 -11.84
C ILE A 120 -1.15 1.11 -10.93
N GLN A 121 -0.36 2.00 -11.53
CA GLN A 121 0.39 3.02 -10.81
C GLN A 121 -0.34 4.36 -10.93
N LEU A 122 -0.52 5.02 -9.79
CA LEU A 122 -1.16 6.32 -9.71
C LEU A 122 -0.15 7.42 -9.37
N TRP A 123 0.97 7.08 -8.73
CA TRP A 123 2.09 7.99 -8.45
C TRP A 123 2.99 8.19 -9.67
N ASN A 124 3.17 9.44 -10.09
CA ASN A 124 4.06 9.84 -11.18
C ASN A 124 5.29 10.55 -10.58
N PRO A 125 6.49 9.92 -10.52
CA PRO A 125 7.67 10.58 -9.96
C PRO A 125 8.01 11.92 -10.60
N VAL A 126 7.70 12.11 -11.89
CA VAL A 126 7.98 13.37 -12.60
C VAL A 126 7.12 14.53 -12.11
N SER A 127 5.89 14.26 -11.69
CA SER A 127 4.92 15.29 -11.30
C SER A 127 4.68 15.36 -9.80
N ASP A 128 4.75 14.24 -9.08
CA ASP A 128 4.28 14.14 -7.70
C ASP A 128 5.35 14.41 -6.64
N ILE A 129 6.63 14.25 -6.98
CA ILE A 129 7.75 14.42 -6.06
C ILE A 129 7.80 15.84 -5.47
N GLU A 130 7.41 16.84 -6.25
CA GLU A 130 7.36 18.25 -5.86
C GLU A 130 5.92 18.76 -5.62
N ASN A 131 4.92 17.91 -5.83
CA ASN A 131 3.51 18.32 -5.71
C ASN A 131 3.11 18.53 -4.24
N ALA A 132 2.38 19.61 -3.97
CA ALA A 132 1.82 19.92 -2.67
C ALA A 132 0.63 19.01 -2.29
N ASN A 133 -0.08 18.43 -3.27
CA ASN A 133 -1.23 17.56 -3.08
C ASN A 133 -1.18 16.35 -4.04
N PRO A 134 -0.17 15.46 -3.94
CA PRO A 134 -0.09 14.29 -4.81
C PRO A 134 -1.12 13.21 -4.41
N PRO A 135 -1.40 12.20 -5.23
CA PRO A 135 -2.35 11.13 -4.90
C PRO A 135 -1.95 10.37 -3.64
N CYS A 136 -2.94 10.12 -2.77
CA CYS A 136 -2.75 9.34 -1.54
C CYS A 136 -2.63 7.84 -1.84
N ILE A 137 -3.48 7.31 -2.73
CA ILE A 137 -3.30 5.97 -3.30
C ILE A 137 -2.21 6.05 -4.37
N ASN A 138 -1.17 5.22 -4.26
CA ASN A 138 -0.03 5.27 -5.18
C ASN A 138 -0.03 4.11 -6.16
N MET A 139 -0.56 2.97 -5.75
CA MET A 139 -0.45 1.74 -6.50
C MET A 139 -1.59 0.79 -6.16
N ILE A 140 -2.13 0.13 -7.18
CA ILE A 140 -3.18 -0.89 -7.07
C ILE A 140 -2.68 -2.12 -7.79
N LEU A 141 -2.59 -3.22 -7.07
CA LEU A 141 -2.20 -4.52 -7.57
C LEU A 141 -3.44 -5.42 -7.59
N PHE A 142 -3.68 -6.09 -8.71
CA PHE A 142 -4.65 -7.16 -8.80
C PHE A 142 -3.91 -8.48 -8.79
N HIS A 143 -4.43 -9.43 -8.01
CA HIS A 143 -3.95 -10.80 -8.00
C HIS A 143 -5.11 -11.74 -8.29
N ARG A 144 -5.01 -12.51 -9.36
CA ARG A 144 -6.00 -13.50 -9.80
C ARG A 144 -5.57 -14.89 -9.35
N VAL A 145 -6.50 -15.59 -8.69
CA VAL A 145 -6.38 -17.00 -8.31
C VAL A 145 -7.57 -17.73 -8.91
N ALA A 146 -7.30 -18.62 -9.86
CA ALA A 146 -8.31 -19.15 -10.78
C ALA A 146 -9.13 -18.02 -11.43
N ASP A 147 -10.43 -17.93 -11.11
CA ASP A 147 -11.32 -16.87 -11.60
C ASP A 147 -11.53 -15.75 -10.58
N VAL A 148 -10.97 -15.86 -9.36
CA VAL A 148 -11.17 -14.87 -8.31
C VAL A 148 -10.09 -13.80 -8.36
N VAL A 149 -10.50 -12.53 -8.45
CA VAL A 149 -9.62 -11.37 -8.46
C VAL A 149 -9.62 -10.71 -7.09
N HIS A 150 -8.44 -10.64 -6.48
CA HIS A 150 -8.17 -9.91 -5.26
C HIS A 150 -7.52 -8.57 -5.61
N VAL A 151 -7.77 -7.54 -4.81
CA VAL A 151 -7.09 -6.24 -4.94
C VAL A 151 -6.25 -5.94 -3.72
N ILE A 152 -5.03 -5.45 -3.97
CA ILE A 152 -4.08 -4.98 -2.96
C ILE A 152 -3.74 -3.53 -3.30
N VAL A 153 -3.89 -2.61 -2.34
CA VAL A 153 -3.75 -1.18 -2.59
C VAL A 153 -2.73 -0.58 -1.64
N TYR A 154 -1.76 0.16 -2.19
CA TYR A 154 -0.76 0.89 -1.43
C TYR A 154 -1.16 2.36 -1.30
N ILE A 155 -1.23 2.85 -0.06
CA ILE A 155 -1.65 4.21 0.30
C ILE A 155 -0.54 4.87 1.15
N ARG A 156 0.16 5.87 0.61
CA ARG A 156 1.28 6.53 1.32
C ARG A 156 0.87 7.27 2.58
N SER A 157 -0.35 7.80 2.60
CA SER A 157 -0.89 8.66 3.65
C SER A 157 -2.40 8.50 3.66
N ASN A 158 -2.95 8.04 4.77
CA ASN A 158 -4.35 7.63 4.82
C ASN A 158 -5.03 8.15 6.09
N ASP A 159 -5.94 9.11 5.89
CA ASP A 159 -6.84 9.59 6.94
C ASP A 159 -7.87 8.49 7.22
N MET A 160 -7.66 7.80 8.34
CA MET A 160 -8.50 6.69 8.76
C MET A 160 -9.87 7.14 9.26
N ALA A 161 -10.00 8.40 9.66
CA ALA A 161 -11.23 8.93 10.22
C ALA A 161 -12.22 9.30 9.11
N ARG A 162 -11.76 9.99 8.07
CA ARG A 162 -12.64 10.64 7.07
C ARG A 162 -12.38 10.29 5.60
N ALA A 163 -11.33 9.53 5.26
CA ALA A 163 -11.03 9.21 3.85
C ALA A 163 -10.99 7.70 3.56
N TYR A 164 -10.48 6.89 4.50
CA TYR A 164 -10.29 5.46 4.28
C TYR A 164 -11.56 4.73 3.79
N PRO A 165 -12.74 4.89 4.41
CA PRO A 165 -13.96 4.25 3.91
C PRO A 165 -14.34 4.66 2.49
N ASP A 166 -14.19 5.95 2.16
CA ASP A 166 -14.52 6.49 0.85
C ASP A 166 -13.59 5.92 -0.22
N ASP A 167 -12.28 5.92 0.04
CA ASP A 167 -11.26 5.33 -0.83
C ASP A 167 -11.55 3.85 -1.11
N VAL A 168 -11.78 3.07 -0.06
CA VAL A 168 -12.05 1.62 -0.17
C VAL A 168 -13.35 1.34 -0.90
N ALA A 169 -14.39 2.14 -0.68
CA ALA A 169 -15.65 2.03 -1.43
C ALA A 169 -15.42 2.29 -2.92
N GLY A 170 -14.65 3.33 -3.29
CA GLY A 170 -14.31 3.64 -4.67
C GLY A 170 -13.51 2.54 -5.36
N ILE A 171 -12.43 2.08 -4.73
CA ILE A 171 -11.59 0.97 -5.23
C ILE A 171 -12.45 -0.28 -5.49
N ASN A 172 -13.28 -0.65 -4.52
CA ASN A 172 -14.04 -1.89 -4.60
C ASN A 172 -15.18 -1.82 -5.60
N ARG A 173 -15.91 -0.70 -5.65
CA ARG A 173 -17.08 -0.52 -6.53
C ARG A 173 -16.72 -0.26 -7.98
N VAL A 174 -15.52 0.25 -8.25
CA VAL A 174 -15.09 0.62 -9.61
C VAL A 174 -13.98 -0.28 -10.09
N PHE A 175 -12.78 -0.18 -9.51
CA PHE A 175 -11.62 -0.87 -10.08
C PHE A 175 -11.68 -2.39 -9.91
N LEU A 176 -12.02 -2.88 -8.70
CA LEU A 176 -12.13 -4.32 -8.47
C LEU A 176 -13.26 -4.96 -9.27
N THR A 177 -14.45 -4.35 -9.27
CA THR A 177 -15.60 -4.84 -10.05
C THR A 177 -15.34 -4.82 -11.55
N GLU A 178 -14.74 -3.75 -12.09
CA GLU A 178 -14.44 -3.63 -13.52
C GLU A 178 -13.39 -4.63 -13.96
N VAL A 179 -12.34 -4.86 -13.17
CA VAL A 179 -11.33 -5.88 -13.49
C VAL A 179 -11.92 -7.29 -13.34
N ALA A 180 -12.63 -7.57 -12.24
CA ALA A 180 -13.28 -8.87 -12.02
C ALA A 180 -14.34 -9.19 -13.07
N SER A 181 -14.94 -8.17 -13.72
CA SER A 181 -15.97 -8.35 -14.75
C SER A 181 -15.53 -9.17 -15.96
N GLN A 182 -14.23 -9.22 -16.26
CA GLN A 182 -13.70 -10.03 -17.37
C GLN A 182 -13.67 -11.53 -17.11
N PHE A 183 -13.96 -11.97 -15.88
CA PHE A 183 -13.95 -13.38 -15.51
C PHE A 183 -15.38 -13.88 -15.30
N ARG A 184 -15.87 -13.92 -14.06
CA ARG A 184 -17.22 -14.37 -13.69
C ARG A 184 -18.05 -13.25 -13.07
N GLY A 185 -17.78 -12.00 -13.46
CA GLY A 185 -18.52 -10.84 -12.97
C GLY A 185 -18.41 -10.65 -11.46
N ILE A 186 -19.57 -10.58 -10.80
CA ILE A 186 -19.64 -10.42 -9.35
C ILE A 186 -19.15 -11.66 -8.58
N ARG A 187 -19.14 -12.84 -9.21
CA ARG A 187 -18.70 -14.11 -8.59
C ARG A 187 -17.18 -14.24 -8.56
N SER A 188 -16.47 -13.45 -9.36
CA SER A 188 -15.00 -13.37 -9.39
C SER A 188 -14.44 -12.30 -8.45
N ILE A 189 -15.28 -11.59 -7.68
CA ILE A 189 -14.80 -10.61 -6.70
C ILE A 189 -14.25 -11.32 -5.47
N GLY A 190 -12.95 -11.18 -5.24
CA GLY A 190 -12.25 -11.66 -4.07
C GLY A 190 -12.10 -10.60 -2.97
N THR A 191 -10.96 -10.66 -2.29
CA THR A 191 -10.66 -9.85 -1.11
C THR A 191 -10.07 -8.48 -1.46
N THR A 192 -10.15 -7.55 -0.51
CA THR A 192 -9.49 -6.24 -0.59
C THR A 192 -8.44 -6.14 0.51
N THR A 193 -7.20 -5.85 0.15
CA THR A 193 -6.14 -5.56 1.12
C THR A 193 -5.63 -4.14 0.90
N THR A 194 -5.65 -3.30 1.93
CA THR A 194 -5.04 -1.97 1.89
C THR A 194 -3.80 -1.94 2.76
N ILE A 195 -2.76 -1.29 2.25
CA ILE A 195 -1.48 -1.04 2.91
C ILE A 195 -1.40 0.46 3.14
N SER A 196 -1.69 0.87 4.36
CA SER A 196 -1.63 2.27 4.76
C SER A 196 -0.29 2.54 5.43
N ALA A 197 0.64 3.07 4.65
CA ALA A 197 2.02 3.31 5.08
C ALA A 197 2.09 4.29 6.24
N SER A 198 1.26 5.34 6.19
CA SER A 198 1.03 6.30 7.28
C SER A 198 -0.48 6.39 7.54
N ALA A 199 -0.95 5.57 8.46
CA ALA A 199 -2.35 5.52 8.89
C ALA A 199 -2.54 6.48 10.07
N HIS A 200 -3.43 7.46 9.93
CA HIS A 200 -3.53 8.52 10.93
C HIS A 200 -4.95 9.04 11.13
N ILE A 201 -5.13 9.71 12.27
CA ILE A 201 -6.31 10.49 12.62
C ILE A 201 -5.83 11.92 12.87
N TYR A 202 -6.48 12.90 12.24
CA TYR A 202 -6.26 14.31 12.57
C TYR A 202 -6.80 14.63 13.95
N LYS A 203 -6.10 15.47 14.71
CA LYS A 203 -6.52 15.88 16.05
C LYS A 203 -7.92 16.48 16.06
N THR A 204 -8.27 17.22 15.01
CA THR A 204 -9.59 17.83 14.78
C THR A 204 -10.73 16.82 14.59
N SER A 205 -10.42 15.55 14.34
CA SER A 205 -11.41 14.48 14.14
C SER A 205 -11.44 13.51 15.33
N GLU A 206 -10.58 13.68 16.34
CA GLU A 206 -10.38 12.69 17.40
C GLU A 206 -11.63 12.50 18.28
N GLU A 207 -12.28 13.60 18.66
CA GLU A 207 -13.50 13.57 19.50
C GLU A 207 -14.68 12.97 18.75
N ASP A 208 -14.93 13.42 17.52
CA ASP A 208 -15.97 12.86 16.64
C ASP A 208 -15.82 11.34 16.47
N VAL A 209 -14.59 10.88 16.24
CA VAL A 209 -14.30 9.43 16.12
C VAL A 209 -14.58 8.71 17.43
N LYS A 210 -14.17 9.25 18.58
CA LYS A 210 -14.45 8.64 19.89
C LYS A 210 -15.96 8.49 20.13
N LEU A 211 -16.73 9.54 19.89
CA LEU A 211 -18.19 9.52 20.00
C LEU A 211 -18.82 8.46 19.08
N ALA A 212 -18.39 8.41 17.81
CA ALA A 212 -18.89 7.42 16.85
C ALA A 212 -18.55 5.97 17.22
N LEU A 213 -17.41 5.75 17.91
CA LEU A 213 -16.98 4.44 18.41
C LEU A 213 -17.71 4.02 19.69
N GLU A 214 -18.17 4.96 20.51
CA GLU A 214 -18.92 4.74 21.76
C GLU A 214 -20.41 4.47 21.52
N GLN A 215 -21.04 5.24 20.64
CA GLN A 215 -22.49 5.15 20.32
C GLN A 215 -22.90 3.82 19.68
N ASN A 216 -21.94 3.00 19.25
CA ASN A 216 -22.17 1.76 18.52
C ASN A 216 -21.37 0.61 19.15
N GLN A 217 -21.75 0.21 20.38
CA GLN A 217 -21.23 -1.02 20.98
C GLN A 217 -21.52 -2.19 20.02
N THR A 218 -20.42 -2.67 19.43
CA THR A 218 -20.20 -3.82 18.55
C THR A 218 -21.41 -4.76 18.40
N PRO A 219 -21.99 -4.97 17.20
CA PRO A 219 -22.34 -6.33 16.87
C PRO A 219 -21.05 -7.11 17.01
N THR A 220 -21.02 -8.14 17.84
CA THR A 220 -20.04 -9.21 17.74
C THR A 220 -20.10 -9.72 16.31
N TYR A 221 -19.31 -9.10 15.43
CA TYR A 221 -18.98 -9.70 14.16
C TYR A 221 -18.19 -10.92 14.55
N THR A 222 -18.90 -12.05 14.56
CA THR A 222 -18.29 -13.35 14.64
C THR A 222 -17.08 -13.28 13.73
N HIS A 223 -15.90 -13.47 14.31
CA HIS A 223 -14.81 -14.05 13.57
C HIS A 223 -15.38 -15.39 13.09
N GLU A 224 -16.15 -15.38 11.99
CA GLU A 224 -16.13 -16.54 11.13
C GLU A 224 -14.65 -16.67 10.84
N ARG A 225 -14.03 -17.61 11.54
CA ARG A 225 -12.85 -18.30 11.04
C ARG A 225 -13.35 -18.93 9.74
N THR A 226 -13.44 -18.11 8.69
CA THR A 226 -13.43 -18.59 7.34
C THR A 226 -12.09 -19.29 7.26
N ASN A 227 -12.09 -20.60 7.51
CA ASN A 227 -10.88 -21.42 7.65
C ASN A 227 -10.04 -21.43 6.36
N ARG A 228 -10.47 -20.70 5.31
CA ARG A 228 -9.75 -20.45 4.07
C ARG A 228 -10.18 -19.13 3.47
N ILE A 229 -9.45 -18.05 3.75
CA ILE A 229 -9.37 -16.90 2.85
C ILE A 229 -7.92 -16.40 2.86
N ALA A 230 -7.28 -16.47 1.69
CA ALA A 230 -6.01 -15.86 1.38
C ALA A 230 -5.95 -14.42 1.87
N GLY A 231 -5.10 -14.18 2.86
CA GLY A 231 -4.88 -12.85 3.37
C GLY A 231 -3.51 -12.69 4.01
N PRO A 232 -3.04 -11.45 4.17
CA PRO A 232 -1.67 -11.14 4.57
C PRO A 232 -1.37 -11.61 5.98
N ILE A 233 -0.38 -12.48 6.16
CA ILE A 233 0.16 -12.76 7.49
C ILE A 233 1.17 -11.66 7.87
N MET A 234 1.29 -11.39 9.17
CA MET A 234 2.27 -10.43 9.68
C MET A 234 3.30 -11.16 10.53
N LEU A 235 4.56 -11.08 10.12
CA LEU A 235 5.70 -11.64 10.82
C LEU A 235 6.62 -10.52 11.29
N THR A 236 7.21 -10.71 12.47
CA THR A 236 8.27 -9.85 12.99
C THR A 236 9.52 -10.68 13.22
N ALA A 237 10.65 -10.09 12.85
CA ALA A 237 11.98 -10.66 13.01
C ALA A 237 12.95 -9.56 13.43
N THR A 238 13.96 -9.92 14.23
CA THR A 238 14.97 -8.95 14.66
C THR A 238 16.04 -8.75 13.59
N THR A 239 16.45 -9.82 12.91
CA THR A 239 17.51 -9.81 11.88
C THR A 239 17.05 -10.45 10.57
N PRO A 240 17.70 -10.13 9.42
CA PRO A 240 17.44 -10.78 8.13
C PRO A 240 17.45 -12.31 8.16
N GLN A 241 18.42 -12.91 8.86
CA GLN A 241 18.56 -14.37 8.94
C GLN A 241 17.37 -15.00 9.67
N SER A 242 16.96 -14.40 10.80
CA SER A 242 15.78 -14.86 11.55
C SER A 242 14.47 -14.67 10.75
N ALA A 243 14.42 -13.64 9.91
CA ALA A 243 13.30 -13.34 9.03
C ALA A 243 13.09 -14.44 7.99
N ILE A 244 14.16 -14.86 7.30
CA ILE A 244 14.11 -15.92 6.27
C ILE A 244 13.56 -17.23 6.85
N LYS A 245 14.07 -17.67 8.02
CA LYS A 245 13.59 -18.88 8.68
C LYS A 245 12.09 -18.79 8.98
N ARG A 246 11.64 -17.71 9.62
CA ARG A 246 10.23 -17.49 9.99
C ARG A 246 9.32 -17.49 8.77
N VAL A 247 9.74 -16.88 7.66
CA VAL A 247 8.95 -16.86 6.44
C VAL A 247 8.82 -18.24 5.82
N ARG A 248 9.90 -19.04 5.78
CA ARG A 248 9.83 -20.43 5.29
C ARG A 248 8.88 -21.28 6.12
N ASP A 249 8.97 -21.22 7.45
CA ASP A 249 8.08 -21.93 8.36
C ASP A 249 6.62 -21.49 8.20
N ALA A 250 6.39 -20.20 7.94
CA ALA A 250 5.06 -19.67 7.71
C ALA A 250 4.51 -20.06 6.34
N PHE A 251 5.35 -20.08 5.30
CA PHE A 251 4.97 -20.49 3.96
C PHE A 251 4.50 -21.95 3.95
N GLN A 252 5.23 -22.85 4.60
CA GLN A 252 4.82 -24.26 4.73
C GLN A 252 3.45 -24.43 5.41
N ARG A 253 3.11 -23.56 6.37
CA ARG A 253 1.88 -23.65 7.17
C ARG A 253 0.68 -22.94 6.55
N TYR A 254 0.91 -21.81 5.89
CA TYR A 254 -0.15 -20.86 5.52
C TYR A 254 -0.23 -20.57 4.03
N ALA A 255 0.70 -21.07 3.21
CA ALA A 255 0.60 -20.84 1.77
C ALA A 255 -0.61 -21.59 1.18
N GLU A 256 -1.29 -20.91 0.26
CA GLU A 256 -2.46 -21.41 -0.46
C GLU A 256 -2.08 -21.81 -1.88
N LYS A 257 -2.93 -22.61 -2.53
CA LYS A 257 -2.69 -22.99 -3.94
C LYS A 257 -2.99 -21.80 -4.84
N GLN A 258 -2.01 -21.43 -5.65
CA GLN A 258 -2.21 -20.53 -6.80
C GLN A 258 -2.85 -21.30 -7.96
N ASP A 259 -2.36 -22.52 -8.16
CA ASP A 259 -2.77 -23.50 -9.16
C ASP A 259 -2.21 -24.88 -8.75
N ASP A 260 -2.25 -25.86 -9.66
CA ASP A 260 -1.81 -27.24 -9.43
C ASP A 260 -0.28 -27.39 -9.28
N SER A 261 0.50 -26.38 -9.64
CA SER A 261 1.97 -26.38 -9.65
C SER A 261 2.59 -25.32 -8.74
N THR A 262 1.82 -24.36 -8.24
CA THR A 262 2.35 -23.20 -7.51
C THR A 262 1.53 -22.93 -6.24
N LYS A 263 2.22 -22.60 -5.15
CA LYS A 263 1.63 -22.02 -3.94
C LYS A 263 1.96 -20.55 -3.82
N TYR A 264 1.11 -19.81 -3.11
CA TYR A 264 1.33 -18.41 -2.79
C TYR A 264 1.03 -18.06 -1.33
N LEU A 265 1.64 -16.98 -0.87
CA LEU A 265 1.40 -16.38 0.44
C LEU A 265 1.40 -14.86 0.33
N TYR A 266 0.47 -14.19 1.01
CA TYR A 266 0.58 -12.74 1.25
C TYR A 266 1.34 -12.51 2.55
N LEU A 267 2.43 -11.76 2.47
CA LEU A 267 3.34 -11.56 3.59
C LEU A 267 3.51 -10.07 3.90
N THR A 268 3.43 -9.72 5.17
CA THR A 268 3.97 -8.50 5.74
C THR A 268 5.07 -8.86 6.73
N LEU A 269 6.31 -8.51 6.42
CA LEU A 269 7.49 -8.87 7.20
C LEU A 269 8.14 -7.60 7.78
N ARG A 270 8.06 -7.45 9.09
CA ARG A 270 8.82 -6.44 9.84
C ARG A 270 10.19 -7.01 10.22
N ILE A 271 11.25 -6.27 9.88
CA ILE A 271 12.62 -6.53 10.31
C ILE A 271 13.08 -5.34 11.14
N GLU A 272 13.38 -5.56 12.42
CA GLU A 272 13.74 -4.48 13.35
C GLU A 272 15.12 -3.89 13.07
N LYS A 273 16.11 -4.75 12.80
CA LYS A 273 17.49 -4.37 12.48
C LYS A 273 17.89 -5.06 11.19
N ALA A 274 17.65 -4.38 10.07
CA ALA A 274 18.05 -4.86 8.75
C ALA A 274 19.44 -4.32 8.41
N GLU A 275 20.48 -4.92 9.01
CA GLU A 275 21.85 -4.57 8.67
C GLU A 275 22.13 -4.85 7.18
N PRO A 276 22.74 -3.90 6.46
CA PRO A 276 23.09 -4.12 5.07
C PRO A 276 24.15 -5.23 4.97
N PRO A 277 24.11 -6.08 3.92
CA PRO A 277 25.18 -7.02 3.69
C PRO A 277 26.51 -6.27 3.40
N PRO A 278 27.67 -6.84 3.72
CA PRO A 278 28.97 -6.23 3.40
C PRO A 278 29.13 -6.04 1.88
N ASN A 279 28.62 -6.98 1.10
CA ASN A 279 28.54 -6.93 -0.36
C ASN A 279 27.07 -6.96 -0.78
N PRO A 280 26.45 -5.81 -1.11
CA PRO A 280 25.11 -5.77 -1.66
C PRO A 280 24.98 -6.58 -2.96
N PRO A 281 23.80 -7.16 -3.25
CA PRO A 281 23.57 -7.86 -4.50
C PRO A 281 23.66 -6.91 -5.70
N GLU A 282 24.03 -7.40 -6.88
CA GLU A 282 24.10 -6.57 -8.11
C GLU A 282 22.78 -5.85 -8.42
N SER A 283 21.65 -6.50 -8.15
CA SER A 283 20.31 -5.95 -8.32
C SER A 283 20.01 -4.72 -7.45
N TYR A 284 20.81 -4.45 -6.41
CA TYR A 284 20.76 -3.19 -5.66
C TYR A 284 21.36 -2.03 -6.46
N TYR A 285 22.52 -2.22 -7.10
CA TYR A 285 23.19 -1.17 -7.87
C TYR A 285 22.37 -0.79 -9.11
N GLN A 286 21.82 -1.80 -9.80
CA GLN A 286 20.90 -1.59 -10.92
C GLN A 286 19.68 -0.77 -10.49
N LEU A 287 19.06 -1.11 -9.36
CA LEU A 287 17.90 -0.37 -8.85
C LEU A 287 18.25 1.09 -8.52
N LEU A 288 19.42 1.34 -7.91
CA LEU A 288 19.87 2.71 -7.65
C LEU A 288 20.02 3.51 -8.94
N GLN A 289 20.63 2.91 -9.98
CA GLN A 289 20.79 3.57 -11.27
C GLN A 289 19.45 3.92 -11.90
N GLU A 290 18.48 3.00 -11.89
CA GLU A 290 17.12 3.24 -12.39
C GLU A 290 16.39 4.34 -11.60
N LEU A 291 16.60 4.42 -10.28
CA LEU A 291 16.02 5.49 -9.45
C LEU A 291 16.69 6.85 -9.67
N GLU A 292 18.00 6.88 -9.92
CA GLU A 292 18.77 8.11 -10.19
C GLU A 292 18.51 8.68 -11.58
N LYS A 293 18.17 7.82 -12.54
CA LYS A 293 17.95 8.15 -13.94
C LYS A 293 16.51 7.90 -14.39
N TYR A 294 15.54 7.96 -13.49
CA TYR A 294 14.15 7.65 -13.80
C TYR A 294 13.60 8.61 -14.87
N GLU A 295 13.10 8.06 -15.97
CA GLU A 295 12.51 8.82 -17.07
C GLU A 295 11.00 8.64 -17.13
N GLY A 296 10.28 9.75 -17.26
CA GLY A 296 8.83 9.75 -17.38
C GLY A 296 8.32 10.98 -18.14
N LYS A 297 6.99 11.11 -18.20
CA LYS A 297 6.34 12.33 -18.66
C LYS A 297 5.64 13.03 -17.50
N SER A 298 5.67 14.35 -17.46
CA SER A 298 4.83 15.12 -16.55
C SER A 298 3.35 15.00 -16.94
N ASP A 299 2.47 15.49 -16.07
CA ASP A 299 1.04 15.54 -16.32
C ASP A 299 0.67 16.45 -17.52
N GLU A 300 1.55 17.40 -17.89
CA GLU A 300 1.49 18.25 -19.08
C GLU A 300 2.09 17.56 -20.33
N GLY A 301 2.67 16.38 -20.17
CA GLY A 301 3.21 15.56 -21.27
C GLY A 301 4.70 15.79 -21.58
N GLU A 302 5.39 16.66 -20.84
CA GLU A 302 6.81 16.93 -21.00
C GLU A 302 7.66 15.74 -20.54
N ARG A 303 8.60 15.27 -21.37
CA ARG A 303 9.56 14.25 -20.96
C ARG A 303 10.57 14.85 -19.98
N LYS A 304 10.76 14.20 -18.83
CA LYS A 304 11.74 14.62 -17.81
C LYS A 304 12.44 13.40 -17.24
N GLN A 305 13.70 13.59 -16.88
CA GLN A 305 14.45 12.68 -16.03
C GLN A 305 14.47 13.23 -14.61
N VAL A 306 14.22 12.38 -13.62
CA VAL A 306 14.21 12.75 -12.20
C VAL A 306 15.14 11.83 -11.42
N ASN A 307 16.01 12.45 -10.61
CA ASN A 307 16.85 11.73 -9.67
C ASN A 307 16.11 11.55 -8.33
N GLN A 308 15.45 10.40 -8.19
CA GLN A 308 14.64 10.09 -7.01
C GLN A 308 15.51 9.93 -5.75
N ILE A 309 16.75 9.43 -5.86
CA ILE A 309 17.67 9.28 -4.73
C ILE A 309 18.06 10.64 -4.15
N ARG A 310 18.40 11.61 -5.02
CA ARG A 310 18.68 12.99 -4.61
C ARG A 310 17.46 13.61 -3.92
N TYR A 311 16.28 13.44 -4.50
CA TYR A 311 15.05 13.93 -3.89
C TYR A 311 14.84 13.36 -2.49
N VAL A 312 14.85 12.03 -2.34
CA VAL A 312 14.62 11.36 -1.05
C VAL A 312 15.60 11.85 0.00
N THR A 313 16.89 11.89 -0.33
CA THR A 313 17.94 12.28 0.60
C THR A 313 17.84 13.75 1.03
N GLN A 314 17.44 14.65 0.13
CA GLN A 314 17.18 16.05 0.46
C GLN A 314 15.90 16.18 1.30
N LYS A 315 14.83 15.48 0.92
CA LYS A 315 13.51 15.57 1.57
C LYS A 315 13.54 15.04 2.99
N ILE A 316 14.29 13.97 3.28
CA ILE A 316 14.49 13.47 4.65
C ILE A 316 15.15 14.55 5.52
N LYS A 317 16.15 15.28 5.00
CA LYS A 317 16.85 16.33 5.74
C LYS A 317 15.97 17.54 6.02
N THR A 318 15.14 17.96 5.05
CA THR A 318 14.36 19.20 5.13
C THR A 318 12.96 19.02 5.69
N ALA A 319 12.40 17.81 5.61
CA ALA A 319 11.05 17.48 6.06
C ALA A 319 11.04 16.11 6.77
N PRO A 320 11.63 16.00 7.98
CA PRO A 320 11.81 14.73 8.68
C PRO A 320 10.51 14.10 9.24
N GLN A 321 9.35 14.66 8.90
CA GLN A 321 8.01 14.11 9.21
C GLN A 321 7.18 13.86 7.94
N SER A 322 7.78 14.05 6.74
CA SER A 322 7.08 13.87 5.47
C SER A 322 6.49 12.46 5.32
N ARG A 323 5.32 12.41 4.68
CA ARG A 323 4.62 11.18 4.26
C ARG A 323 4.68 10.99 2.73
N ARG A 324 5.52 11.77 2.06
CA ARG A 324 5.56 11.91 0.59
C ARG A 324 6.87 11.39 -0.02
N ILE A 325 7.72 10.79 0.81
CA ILE A 325 9.02 10.28 0.38
C ILE A 325 8.83 8.90 -0.26
N VAL A 326 8.32 8.90 -1.49
CA VAL A 326 7.95 7.70 -2.26
C VAL A 326 8.79 7.62 -3.51
N VAL A 327 9.30 6.44 -3.82
CA VAL A 327 10.05 6.16 -5.05
C VAL A 327 9.56 4.89 -5.72
N THR A 328 9.68 4.85 -7.05
CA THR A 328 9.35 3.69 -7.87
C THR A 328 10.20 3.69 -9.14
N VAL A 329 10.62 2.51 -9.58
CA VAL A 329 11.26 2.31 -10.89
C VAL A 329 10.25 1.91 -11.97
N ASN A 330 9.00 1.66 -11.57
CA ASN A 330 7.96 1.22 -12.47
C ASN A 330 7.43 2.37 -13.33
N ASN A 331 7.13 2.04 -14.58
CA ASN A 331 6.56 2.95 -15.56
C ASN A 331 5.38 2.26 -16.26
N PRO A 332 4.15 2.80 -16.17
CA PRO A 332 2.96 2.17 -16.77
C PRO A 332 3.02 1.89 -18.26
N LYS A 333 3.97 2.49 -18.99
CA LYS A 333 4.17 2.22 -20.42
C LYS A 333 5.01 0.97 -20.68
N LYS A 334 5.75 0.48 -19.69
CA LYS A 334 6.53 -0.77 -19.79
C LYS A 334 5.63 -1.95 -19.41
N ARG A 335 5.85 -3.11 -20.06
CA ARG A 335 5.07 -4.34 -19.81
C ARG A 335 5.48 -5.06 -18.53
N GLU A 336 6.74 -4.93 -18.15
CA GLU A 336 7.34 -5.61 -17.00
C GLU A 336 7.36 -4.68 -15.79
N PHE A 337 7.04 -5.24 -14.62
CA PHE A 337 7.20 -4.55 -13.35
C PHE A 337 8.50 -5.00 -12.70
N ILE A 338 9.21 -4.06 -12.08
CA ILE A 338 10.47 -4.31 -11.37
C ILE A 338 10.19 -4.24 -9.87
N ASN A 339 10.67 -5.25 -9.13
CA ASN A 339 10.65 -5.26 -7.68
C ASN A 339 11.81 -4.45 -7.08
N PRO A 340 11.61 -3.81 -5.90
CA PRO A 340 10.30 -3.52 -5.31
C PRO A 340 9.46 -2.63 -6.22
N LEU A 341 8.15 -2.87 -6.23
CA LEU A 341 7.21 -2.07 -7.00
C LEU A 341 7.24 -0.60 -6.58
N LEU A 342 7.34 -0.36 -5.27
CA LEU A 342 7.39 0.96 -4.66
C LEU A 342 8.14 0.87 -3.34
N ILE A 343 8.87 1.93 -2.99
CA ILE A 343 9.48 2.11 -1.67
C ILE A 343 9.02 3.44 -1.10
N GLN A 344 8.61 3.45 0.15
CA GLN A 344 8.35 4.67 0.91
C GLN A 344 9.27 4.74 2.13
N PHE A 345 9.87 5.91 2.31
CA PHE A 345 10.66 6.27 3.48
C PHE A 345 9.81 7.11 4.43
N LEU A 346 9.90 6.80 5.72
CA LEU A 346 9.13 7.42 6.79
C LEU A 346 10.10 7.80 7.92
N PRO A 347 10.78 8.95 7.82
CA PRO A 347 11.59 9.46 8.91
C PRO A 347 10.70 9.76 10.12
N ARG A 348 10.91 9.09 11.25
CA ARG A 348 10.13 9.23 12.49
C ARG A 348 11.04 8.98 13.67
N LEU A 349 10.87 9.76 14.74
CA LEU A 349 11.57 9.54 16.01
C LEU A 349 13.11 9.41 15.88
N GLY A 350 13.71 10.13 14.92
CA GLY A 350 15.15 10.10 14.66
C GLY A 350 15.66 8.93 13.81
N GLU A 351 14.76 8.07 13.34
CA GLU A 351 15.07 6.93 12.47
C GLU A 351 14.37 7.05 11.11
N ASN A 352 14.98 6.47 10.07
CA ASN A 352 14.39 6.36 8.74
C ASN A 352 13.76 4.98 8.57
N HIS A 353 12.47 4.85 8.86
CA HIS A 353 11.74 3.62 8.58
C HIS A 353 11.48 3.48 7.09
N MET A 354 11.40 2.23 6.61
CA MET A 354 11.15 1.96 5.20
C MET A 354 10.03 0.94 5.03
N ILE A 355 9.12 1.19 4.11
CA ILE A 355 8.14 0.21 3.65
C ILE A 355 8.39 -0.04 2.17
N ALA A 356 8.55 -1.29 1.77
CA ALA A 356 8.76 -1.68 0.38
C ALA A 356 7.70 -2.69 -0.04
N PHE A 357 7.04 -2.42 -1.17
CA PHE A 357 5.95 -3.21 -1.72
C PHE A 357 6.42 -4.03 -2.91
N TYR A 358 6.14 -5.33 -2.90
CA TYR A 358 6.62 -6.33 -3.86
C TYR A 358 5.46 -7.18 -4.38
N THR A 359 5.67 -7.76 -5.56
CA THR A 359 4.78 -8.78 -6.12
C THR A 359 5.56 -9.91 -6.78
N ASN A 360 4.97 -11.10 -6.92
CA ASN A 360 5.57 -12.26 -7.58
C ASN A 360 7.02 -12.54 -7.16
N VAL A 361 7.32 -12.44 -5.86
CA VAL A 361 8.64 -12.81 -5.35
C VAL A 361 8.66 -14.30 -5.13
N GLU A 362 9.60 -15.02 -5.71
CA GLU A 362 9.81 -16.43 -5.41
C GLU A 362 10.45 -16.59 -4.02
N LEU A 363 10.04 -17.60 -3.26
CA LEU A 363 10.50 -17.85 -1.89
C LEU A 363 12.03 -17.99 -1.81
N GLU A 364 12.66 -18.50 -2.86
CA GLU A 364 14.12 -18.62 -3.00
C GLU A 364 14.82 -17.26 -3.16
N GLN A 365 14.15 -16.26 -3.74
CA GLN A 365 14.70 -14.91 -3.96
C GLN A 365 14.55 -14.02 -2.72
N LEU A 366 13.74 -14.42 -1.74
CA LEU A 366 13.49 -13.67 -0.51
C LEU A 366 14.78 -13.20 0.21
N PRO A 367 15.84 -14.00 0.36
CA PRO A 367 17.08 -13.55 0.98
C PRO A 367 17.72 -12.36 0.23
N ILE A 368 17.74 -12.42 -1.10
CA ILE A 368 18.28 -11.36 -1.97
C ILE A 368 17.42 -10.10 -1.84
N GLU A 369 16.09 -10.24 -1.80
CA GLU A 369 15.18 -9.12 -1.62
C GLU A 369 15.34 -8.40 -0.29
N ILE A 370 15.51 -9.15 0.80
CA ILE A 370 15.79 -8.59 2.12
C ILE A 370 17.14 -7.85 2.12
N GLN A 371 18.18 -8.44 1.53
CA GLN A 371 19.49 -7.82 1.42
C GLN A 371 19.45 -6.54 0.59
N ARG A 372 18.76 -6.55 -0.55
CA ARG A 372 18.55 -5.38 -1.40
C ARG A 372 17.82 -4.27 -0.64
N ALA A 373 16.73 -4.58 0.04
CA ALA A 373 16.00 -3.62 0.86
C ALA A 373 16.88 -2.98 1.96
N ALA A 374 17.63 -3.80 2.69
CA ALA A 374 18.57 -3.34 3.72
C ALA A 374 19.65 -2.40 3.16
N ALA A 375 20.23 -2.77 2.00
CA ALA A 375 21.23 -1.94 1.32
C ALA A 375 20.69 -0.57 0.90
N ILE A 376 19.47 -0.52 0.32
CA ILE A 376 18.82 0.74 -0.09
C ILE A 376 18.56 1.63 1.13
N GLN A 377 17.97 1.08 2.19
CA GLN A 377 17.68 1.87 3.39
C GLN A 377 18.97 2.43 4.00
N SER A 378 20.02 1.60 4.10
CA SER A 378 21.32 2.02 4.60
C SER A 378 21.93 3.15 3.74
N HIS A 379 21.89 3.00 2.41
CA HIS A 379 22.37 4.02 1.47
C HIS A 379 21.68 5.37 1.69
N ILE A 380 20.35 5.38 1.71
CA ILE A 380 19.55 6.59 1.91
C ILE A 380 19.80 7.19 3.28
N SER A 381 19.82 6.36 4.33
CA SER A 381 20.00 6.82 5.71
C SER A 381 21.37 7.46 5.91
N LYS A 382 22.44 6.85 5.37
CA LYS A 382 23.80 7.41 5.38
C LYS A 382 23.88 8.76 4.65
N LYS A 383 23.36 8.86 3.43
CA LYS A 383 23.34 10.12 2.66
C LYS A 383 22.50 11.22 3.34
N SER A 384 21.50 10.80 4.12
CA SER A 384 20.58 11.71 4.83
C SER A 384 21.02 12.06 6.25
N ALA A 385 22.13 11.49 6.75
CA ALA A 385 22.60 11.64 8.13
C ALA A 385 21.54 11.30 9.19
N ILE A 386 20.76 10.25 8.93
CA ILE A 386 19.74 9.70 9.85
C ILE A 386 20.02 8.22 10.09
N LYS A 387 19.65 7.69 11.25
CA LYS A 387 19.81 6.26 11.53
C LYS A 387 18.79 5.44 10.73
N PRO A 388 19.15 4.26 10.18
CA PRO A 388 18.14 3.36 9.62
C PRO A 388 17.24 2.85 10.75
N GLY A 389 15.92 2.87 10.52
CA GLY A 389 14.94 2.26 11.42
C GLY A 389 14.49 0.89 10.93
N MET A 390 13.35 0.39 11.43
CA MET A 390 12.79 -0.87 10.92
C MET A 390 12.44 -0.82 9.42
N ILE A 391 12.53 -1.99 8.77
CA ILE A 391 12.02 -2.24 7.42
C ILE A 391 10.74 -3.06 7.50
N THR A 392 9.74 -2.70 6.68
CA THR A 392 8.56 -3.52 6.43
C THR A 392 8.51 -3.92 4.96
N LEU A 393 8.63 -5.22 4.67
CA LEU A 393 8.46 -5.76 3.33
C LEU A 393 7.03 -6.28 3.19
N ILE A 394 6.33 -5.85 2.15
CA ILE A 394 4.98 -6.34 1.86
C ILE A 394 5.03 -7.04 0.52
N ILE A 395 4.77 -8.34 0.53
CA ILE A 395 4.95 -9.21 -0.63
C ILE A 395 3.61 -9.87 -0.95
N THR A 396 3.05 -9.52 -2.11
CA THR A 396 1.75 -10.06 -2.55
C THR A 396 1.79 -10.37 -4.05
N PRO A 397 1.84 -11.64 -4.49
CA PRO A 397 2.16 -12.83 -3.72
C PRO A 397 3.68 -13.08 -3.54
N LEU A 398 4.03 -13.79 -2.47
CA LEU A 398 5.24 -14.61 -2.35
C LEU A 398 4.90 -16.00 -2.92
N LEU A 399 5.76 -16.57 -3.77
CA LEU A 399 5.47 -17.77 -4.57
C LEU A 399 6.45 -18.91 -4.29
N GLN A 400 6.00 -20.14 -4.52
CA GLN A 400 6.88 -21.31 -4.57
C GLN A 400 6.25 -22.37 -5.49
N LYS A 401 7.04 -22.91 -6.43
CA LYS A 401 6.65 -24.10 -7.21
C LYS A 401 6.60 -25.33 -6.31
N MET A 402 5.57 -26.17 -6.47
CA MET A 402 5.33 -27.38 -5.69
C MET A 402 6.14 -28.58 -6.19
#